data_AF-A0A7N5KRJ9-F1
#
_entry.id   AF-A0A7N5KRJ9-F1
#
_cell.length_a   1.000
_cell.length_b   1.000
_cell.length_c   1.000
_cell.angle_alpha   90.00
_cell.angle_beta   90.00
_cell.angle_gamma   90.00
#
_symmetry.space_group_name_H-M   'P 1'
#
loop_
_entity.id
_entity.type
_entity.pdbx_description
1 polymer ?
#
loop_
_entity_poly.entity_id
_entity_poly.type
_entity_poly.pdbx_seq_one_letter_code
_entity_poly.pdbx_strand_id
1 'polypeptide(L)'
;MNEYKDRKITRTSFLDDAFRKNLESALRFGNPLLVQDVESYDPVLNPVLNREVRRTGGRVLITLGDQDIDLSPSFVIFLSTRDPTVEFPPDLCSRVTFVNFTVTRSSLQSQCLNEKNLFSKPSMK
;
A
#
# COMPACT_ATOMS: atom_id res chain seq x y z
N MET A 1 2.20 10.89 6.97
CA MET A 1 1.62 10.57 5.66
C MET A 1 0.42 11.49 5.42
N ASN A 2 0.66 12.78 5.16
CA ASN A 2 -0.38 13.82 4.94
C ASN A 2 -0.64 14.06 3.44
N GLU A 3 0.10 13.40 2.55
CA GLU A 3 0.08 13.64 1.10
C GLU A 3 -1.21 13.15 0.41
N TYR A 4 -1.92 12.22 1.05
CA TYR A 4 -3.22 11.72 0.60
C TYR A 4 -4.35 12.15 1.53
N LYS A 5 -4.17 13.18 2.37
CA LYS A 5 -5.19 13.58 3.35
C LYS A 5 -6.51 13.99 2.69
N ASP A 6 -6.43 14.57 1.48
CA ASP A 6 -7.58 14.99 0.68
C ASP A 6 -8.07 13.89 -0.29
N ARG A 7 -7.30 12.80 -0.45
CA ARG A 7 -7.65 11.65 -1.30
C ARG A 7 -8.08 10.49 -0.43
N LYS A 8 -9.32 10.03 -0.59
CA LYS A 8 -9.83 8.85 0.15
C LYS A 8 -9.01 7.61 -0.24
N ILE A 9 -8.07 7.22 0.63
CA ILE A 9 -7.34 5.96 0.49
C ILE A 9 -8.31 4.82 0.82
N THR A 10 -8.47 3.88 -0.11
CA THR A 10 -9.22 2.66 0.16
C THR A 10 -8.28 1.64 0.80
N ARG A 11 -8.70 1.06 1.92
CA ARG A 11 -7.94 0.05 2.67
C ARG A 11 -8.60 -1.31 2.50
N THR A 12 -7.83 -2.33 2.16
CA THR A 12 -8.30 -3.71 1.95
C THR A 12 -7.17 -4.70 2.29
N SER A 13 -7.43 -6.00 2.21
CA SER A 13 -6.47 -7.09 2.45
C SER A 13 -6.65 -8.14 1.35
N PHE A 14 -5.63 -8.96 1.07
CA PHE A 14 -5.78 -10.08 0.14
C PHE A 14 -6.81 -11.12 0.59
N LEU A 15 -7.11 -11.14 1.90
CA LEU A 15 -8.08 -12.04 2.51
C LEU A 15 -9.53 -11.51 2.44
N ASP A 16 -9.73 -10.28 1.95
CA ASP A 16 -11.03 -9.64 1.84
C ASP A 16 -11.71 -10.04 0.52
N ASP A 17 -12.94 -10.56 0.59
CA ASP A 17 -13.75 -10.89 -0.60
C ASP A 17 -13.96 -9.68 -1.52
N ALA A 18 -13.93 -8.47 -0.97
CA ALA A 18 -14.05 -7.22 -1.72
C ALA A 18 -12.74 -6.78 -2.38
N PHE A 19 -11.61 -7.44 -2.13
CA PHE A 19 -10.28 -7.06 -2.62
C PHE A 19 -10.25 -6.80 -4.12
N ARG A 20 -10.73 -7.76 -4.91
CA ARG A 20 -10.71 -7.67 -6.38
C ARG A 20 -11.54 -6.48 -6.87
N LYS A 21 -12.73 -6.28 -6.32
CA LYS A 21 -13.60 -5.14 -6.65
C LYS A 21 -12.94 -3.80 -6.30
N ASN A 22 -12.26 -3.74 -5.14
CA ASN A 22 -11.53 -2.56 -4.71
C ASN A 22 -10.32 -2.28 -5.62
N LEU A 23 -9.60 -3.32 -6.03
CA LEU A 23 -8.48 -3.23 -6.96
C LEU A 23 -8.91 -2.73 -8.35
N GLU A 24 -9.95 -3.33 -8.92
CA GLU A 24 -10.52 -2.91 -10.21
C GLU A 24 -10.97 -1.45 -10.19
N SER A 25 -11.70 -1.07 -9.14
CA SER A 25 -12.17 0.31 -8.93
C SER A 25 -10.98 1.28 -8.81
N ALA A 26 -9.97 0.92 -8.02
CA ALA A 26 -8.78 1.75 -7.85
C ALA A 26 -8.00 1.91 -9.16
N LEU A 27 -7.82 0.84 -9.94
CA LEU A 27 -7.18 0.89 -11.26
C LEU A 27 -7.94 1.81 -12.22
N ARG A 28 -9.27 1.70 -12.26
CA ARG A 28 -10.13 2.50 -13.16
C ARG A 28 -10.18 3.97 -12.80
N PHE A 29 -10.36 4.29 -11.52
CA PHE A 29 -10.56 5.67 -11.06
C PHE A 29 -9.27 6.34 -10.57
N GLY A 30 -8.17 5.59 -10.44
CA GLY A 30 -6.89 6.10 -9.96
C GLY A 30 -6.90 6.48 -8.48
N ASN A 31 -7.77 5.84 -7.70
CA ASN A 31 -7.81 6.03 -6.25
C ASN A 31 -6.61 5.33 -5.60
N PRO A 32 -5.97 5.93 -4.58
CA PRO A 32 -4.93 5.24 -3.82
C PRO A 32 -5.49 4.01 -3.09
N LEU A 33 -4.81 2.88 -3.22
CA LEU A 33 -5.19 1.62 -2.58
C LEU A 33 -4.10 1.18 -1.60
N LEU A 34 -4.47 0.96 -0.34
CA LEU A 34 -3.61 0.36 0.68
C LEU A 34 -4.05 -1.08 0.90
N VAL A 35 -3.21 -2.02 0.49
CA VAL A 35 -3.39 -3.46 0.73
C VAL A 35 -2.59 -3.87 1.95
N GLN A 36 -3.25 -4.56 2.86
CA GLN A 36 -2.68 -5.02 4.11
C GLN A 36 -2.44 -6.51 4.12
N ASP A 37 -1.69 -6.93 5.13
CA ASP A 37 -1.38 -8.32 5.43
C ASP A 37 -0.80 -9.03 4.19
N VAL A 38 0.18 -8.36 3.53
CA VAL A 38 0.81 -8.84 2.29
C VAL A 38 1.56 -10.17 2.44
N GLU A 39 1.74 -10.67 3.66
CA GLU A 39 2.12 -12.08 3.92
C GLU A 39 1.18 -13.08 3.23
N SER A 40 -0.09 -12.72 3.01
CA SER A 40 -1.08 -13.52 2.28
C SER A 40 -1.18 -13.12 0.80
N TYR A 41 -0.04 -12.84 0.17
CA TYR A 41 0.04 -12.31 -1.21
C TYR A 41 -0.78 -13.11 -2.23
N ASP A 42 -1.63 -12.43 -3.01
CA ASP A 42 -2.36 -13.01 -4.14
C ASP A 42 -1.67 -12.66 -5.49
N PRO A 43 -1.28 -13.66 -6.30
CA PRO A 43 -0.73 -13.48 -7.65
C PRO A 43 -1.60 -12.69 -8.62
N VAL A 44 -2.89 -12.46 -8.32
CA VAL A 44 -3.77 -11.58 -9.11
C VAL A 44 -3.18 -10.18 -9.26
N LEU A 45 -2.31 -9.74 -8.35
CA LEU A 45 -1.65 -8.44 -8.43
C LEU A 45 -0.44 -8.41 -9.39
N ASN A 46 0.04 -9.56 -9.88
CA ASN A 46 1.22 -9.65 -10.74
C ASN A 46 1.15 -8.74 -11.97
N PRO A 47 0.06 -8.71 -12.77
CA PRO A 47 0.00 -7.83 -13.95
C PRO A 47 0.19 -6.35 -13.59
N VAL A 48 -0.30 -5.93 -12.40
CA VAL A 48 -0.17 -4.57 -11.88
C VAL A 48 1.27 -4.27 -11.49
N LEU A 49 1.92 -5.18 -10.75
CA LEU A 49 3.31 -5.02 -10.32
C LEU A 49 4.29 -5.09 -11.49
N ASN A 50 4.02 -5.96 -12.46
CA ASN A 50 4.79 -6.14 -13.69
C ASN A 50 4.59 -4.98 -14.68
N ARG A 51 3.57 -4.14 -14.44
CA ARG A 51 3.13 -3.08 -15.38
C ARG A 51 2.83 -3.65 -16.77
N GLU A 52 2.14 -4.79 -16.81
CA GLU A 52 1.67 -5.46 -18.03
C GLU A 52 0.52 -4.69 -18.68
N VAL A 53 0.85 -3.51 -19.21
CA VAL A 53 -0.12 -2.59 -19.81
C VAL A 53 -0.18 -2.76 -21.32
N ARG A 54 -1.39 -2.81 -21.86
CA ARG A 54 -1.66 -2.84 -23.29
C ARG A 54 -2.19 -1.48 -23.74
N ARG A 55 -1.75 -1.01 -24.90
CA ARG A 55 -2.23 0.25 -25.49
C ARG A 55 -3.05 -0.05 -26.73
N THR A 56 -4.33 0.28 -26.71
CA THR A 56 -5.25 0.00 -27.81
C THR A 56 -6.18 1.20 -28.01
N GLY A 57 -6.18 1.77 -29.22
CA GLY A 57 -7.08 2.88 -29.56
C GLY A 57 -6.97 4.11 -28.65
N GLY A 58 -5.76 4.43 -28.18
CA GLY A 58 -5.52 5.56 -27.26
C GLY A 58 -5.83 5.26 -25.78
N ARG A 59 -6.34 4.08 -25.45
CA ARG A 59 -6.58 3.62 -24.08
C ARG A 59 -5.39 2.83 -23.56
N VAL A 60 -5.10 2.97 -22.27
CA VAL A 60 -4.14 2.13 -21.53
C VAL A 60 -4.95 1.13 -20.73
N LEU A 61 -4.76 -0.16 -21.02
CA LEU A 61 -5.52 -1.26 -20.45
C LEU A 61 -4.58 -2.15 -19.64
N ILE A 62 -5.11 -2.74 -18.59
CA ILE A 62 -4.46 -3.81 -17.83
C ILE A 62 -5.42 -4.99 -17.72
N THR A 63 -4.91 -6.21 -17.85
CA THR A 63 -5.71 -7.42 -17.77
C THR A 63 -5.57 -8.02 -16.38
N LEU A 64 -6.69 -8.18 -15.68
CA LEU A 64 -6.77 -8.87 -14.40
C LEU A 64 -7.69 -10.08 -14.55
N GLY A 65 -7.11 -11.28 -14.51
CA GLY A 65 -7.83 -12.51 -14.83
C GLY A 65 -8.43 -12.44 -16.23
N ASP A 66 -9.75 -12.44 -16.29
CA ASP A 66 -10.58 -12.40 -17.49
C ASP A 66 -11.13 -10.99 -17.82
N GLN A 67 -10.75 -9.96 -17.04
CA GLN A 67 -11.24 -8.59 -17.21
C GLN A 67 -10.16 -7.65 -17.76
N ASP A 68 -10.56 -6.84 -18.74
CA ASP A 68 -9.75 -5.74 -19.26
C ASP A 68 -10.21 -4.41 -18.64
N ILE A 69 -9.28 -3.72 -17.98
CA ILE A 69 -9.56 -2.55 -17.15
C ILE A 69 -8.79 -1.36 -17.69
N ASP A 70 -9.48 -0.23 -17.88
CA ASP A 70 -8.81 1.06 -18.13
C ASP A 70 -7.92 1.42 -16.96
N LEU A 71 -6.62 1.54 -17.21
CA LEU A 71 -5.66 1.94 -16.20
C LEU A 71 -5.60 3.47 -16.12
N SER A 72 -6.00 4.01 -14.97
CA SER A 72 -5.81 5.42 -14.67
C SER A 72 -4.33 5.72 -14.42
N PRO A 73 -3.77 6.80 -15.03
CA PRO A 73 -2.39 7.20 -14.80
C PRO A 73 -2.13 7.70 -13.38
N SER A 74 -3.17 8.03 -12.61
CA SER A 74 -3.04 8.48 -11.22
C SER A 74 -3.13 7.35 -10.18
N PHE A 75 -3.26 6.10 -10.64
CA PHE A 75 -3.33 4.94 -9.76
C PHE A 75 -2.03 4.78 -8.95
N VAL A 76 -2.18 4.53 -7.65
CA VAL A 76 -1.08 4.23 -6.74
C VAL A 76 -1.53 3.14 -5.79
N ILE A 77 -0.67 2.16 -5.55
CA ILE A 77 -0.89 1.09 -4.60
C ILE A 77 0.22 1.06 -3.56
N PHE A 78 -0.17 0.79 -2.31
CA PHE A 78 0.72 0.58 -1.18
C PHE A 78 0.47 -0.81 -0.62
N LEU A 79 1.54 -1.56 -0.39
CA LEU A 79 1.49 -2.86 0.25
C LEU A 79 2.07 -2.73 1.65
N SER A 80 1.36 -3.23 2.66
CA SER A 80 1.80 -3.19 4.06
C SER A 80 1.69 -4.55 4.71
N THR A 81 2.72 -4.93 5.46
CA THR A 81 2.70 -6.06 6.39
C THR A 81 2.99 -5.54 7.80
N ARG A 82 2.47 -6.25 8.80
CA ARG A 82 2.83 -6.03 10.21
C ARG A 82 3.89 -7.02 10.70
N ASP A 83 4.18 -8.05 9.92
CA ASP A 83 5.15 -9.06 10.27
C ASP A 83 6.52 -8.71 9.63
N PRO A 84 7.51 -8.30 10.43
CA PRO A 84 8.82 -7.94 9.92
C PRO A 84 9.67 -9.15 9.50
N THR A 85 9.20 -10.37 9.77
CA THR A 85 9.92 -11.62 9.48
C THR A 85 9.52 -12.26 8.15
N VAL A 86 8.55 -11.67 7.45
CA VAL A 86 8.06 -12.19 6.17
C VAL A 86 9.16 -12.15 5.12
N GLU A 87 9.49 -13.32 4.59
CA GLU A 87 10.36 -13.44 3.42
C GLU A 87 9.50 -13.43 2.15
N PHE A 88 9.62 -12.35 1.38
CA PHE A 88 8.97 -12.26 0.08
C PHE A 88 9.82 -12.95 -1.00
N PRO A 89 9.19 -13.61 -1.99
CA PRO A 89 9.92 -14.24 -3.07
C PRO A 89 10.75 -13.19 -3.84
N PRO A 90 11.98 -13.52 -4.30
CA PRO A 90 12.86 -12.58 -5.00
C PRO A 90 12.20 -11.91 -6.21
N ASP A 91 11.32 -12.68 -6.86
CA ASP A 91 10.48 -12.24 -7.97
C ASP A 91 9.62 -11.02 -7.59
N LEU A 92 8.87 -11.10 -6.49
CA LEU A 92 8.09 -9.98 -5.95
C LEU A 92 9.00 -8.83 -5.53
N CYS A 93 10.11 -9.14 -4.85
CA CYS A 93 11.06 -8.15 -4.37
C CYS A 93 11.68 -7.29 -5.48
N SER A 94 11.84 -7.84 -6.67
CA SER A 94 12.41 -7.13 -7.83
C SER A 94 11.48 -6.05 -8.41
N ARG A 95 10.19 -6.09 -8.06
CA ARG A 95 9.14 -5.25 -8.66
C ARG A 95 8.58 -4.18 -7.74
N VAL A 96 8.89 -4.28 -6.45
CA VAL A 96 8.36 -3.40 -5.41
C VAL A 96 9.48 -2.62 -4.75
N THR A 97 9.18 -1.39 -4.34
CA THR A 97 10.10 -0.60 -3.51
C THR A 97 9.79 -0.89 -2.04
N PHE A 98 10.73 -1.49 -1.33
CA PHE A 98 10.58 -1.72 0.11
C PHE A 98 10.85 -0.45 0.91
N VAL A 99 9.99 -0.22 1.90
CA VAL A 99 10.21 0.80 2.93
C VAL A 99 10.07 0.11 4.28
N ASN A 100 11.19 -0.04 5.00
CA ASN A 100 11.20 -0.64 6.32
C ASN A 100 11.14 0.45 7.40
N PHE A 101 10.02 0.52 8.12
CA PHE A 101 9.87 1.40 9.27
C PHE A 101 10.35 0.70 10.54
N THR A 102 11.66 0.59 10.70
CA THR A 102 12.25 0.08 11.95
C THR A 102 12.38 1.20 12.98
N VAL A 103 11.94 0.96 14.21
CA VAL A 103 12.20 1.86 15.34
C VAL A 103 13.69 1.78 15.68
N THR A 104 14.39 2.91 15.55
CA THR A 104 15.80 3.00 15.97
C THR A 104 15.86 3.33 17.47
N ARG A 105 16.93 2.93 18.16
CA ARG A 105 17.11 3.24 19.60
C ARG A 105 16.95 4.73 19.89
N SER A 106 17.47 5.58 18.99
CA SER A 106 17.37 7.04 19.10
C SER A 106 15.92 7.52 18.97
N SER A 107 15.13 6.99 18.02
CA SER A 107 13.73 7.41 17.88
C SER A 107 12.87 6.94 19.06
N LEU A 108 13.15 5.76 19.62
CA LEU A 108 12.52 5.28 20.85
C LEU A 108 12.87 6.16 22.05
N GLN A 109 14.14 6.53 22.22
CA GLN A 109 14.58 7.41 23.30
C GLN A 109 13.90 8.78 23.23
N SER A 110 13.79 9.37 22.03
CA SER A 110 13.06 10.62 21.82
C SER A 110 11.56 10.49 22.10
N GLN A 111 10.93 9.36 21.75
CA GLN A 111 9.51 9.11 22.07
C GLN A 111 9.30 9.02 23.59
N CYS A 112 10.10 8.25 24.31
CA CYS A 112 10.01 8.13 25.77
C CYS A 112 10.30 9.46 26.49
N LEU A 113 11.27 10.25 26.00
CA LEU A 113 11.56 11.58 26.51
C LEU A 113 10.37 12.53 26.31
N ASN A 114 9.75 12.51 25.13
CA ASN A 114 8.57 13.33 24.86
C ASN A 114 7.38 12.92 25.74
N GLU A 115 7.11 11.63 25.92
CA GLU A 115 6.05 11.17 26.82
C GLU A 115 6.27 11.60 28.26
N LYS A 116 7.52 11.51 28.76
CA LYS A 116 7.86 12.00 30.10
C LYS A 116 7.62 13.50 30.24
N ASN A 117 7.97 14.29 29.22
CA ASN A 117 7.72 15.73 29.19
C ASN A 117 6.22 16.07 29.11
N LEU A 118 5.42 15.26 28.42
CA LEU A 118 3.96 15.39 28.38
C LEU A 118 3.33 15.08 29.74
N PHE A 119 3.86 14.09 30.47
CA PHE A 119 3.38 13.70 31.80
C PHE A 119 3.90 14.62 32.92
N SER A 120 5.02 15.32 32.73
CA SER A 120 5.52 16.28 33.72
C SER A 120 4.90 17.68 33.60
N LYS A 121 4.31 18.01 32.45
CA LYS A 121 3.65 19.31 32.18
C LYS A 121 2.13 19.42 32.47
N PRO A 122 1.36 18.40 32.91
CA PRO A 122 -0.08 18.57 33.17
C PRO A 122 -0.37 19.28 34.51
N SER A 123 0.64 19.79 35.23
CA SER A 123 0.48 20.46 36.53
C SER A 123 1.18 21.82 36.64
N MET A 124 1.22 22.59 35.55
CA MET A 124 1.48 24.04 35.63
C MET A 124 0.37 24.78 34.87
N LYS A 125 -0.78 24.88 35.53
CA LYS A 125 -1.78 25.94 35.32
C LYS A 125 -1.76 26.84 36.55
#